data_AF-E9DA41-F1
#
_entry.id   AF-E9DA41-F1
#
_cell.length_a   1.000
_cell.length_b   1.000
_cell.length_c   1.000
_cell.angle_alpha   90.00
_cell.angle_beta   90.00
_cell.angle_gamma   90.00
#
_symmetry.space_group_name_H-M   'P 1'
#
loop_
_entity.id
_entity.type
_entity.pdbx_description
1 polymer ?
#
loop_
_entity_poly.entity_id
_entity_poly.type
_entity_poly.pdbx_seq_one_letter_code
_entity_poly.pdbx_strand_id
1 'polypeptide(L)'
;MRVETCHLCSRPVYPSKGITFVRNDARTFRFCRSKCHKNFKMKRQPRKLKWTKTHRALRGKEMIVDSSLVLSQFAKKRNVPVKYDRNLVAATVKAMERVEEIRQRRERVFTKRRLAGKLAREKKRAEDRRVVAEGEHLIRKELQMLEKGVPLEEQRVKNAVVGKEQVRHKKKTRVLVDGGTQEEMDID
;
A
#
# COMPACT_ATOMS: atom_id res chain seq x y z
N MET A 1 15.97 -6.81 23.75
CA MET A 1 15.78 -5.54 23.02
C MET A 1 14.35 -5.49 22.46
N ARG A 2 13.56 -4.44 22.67
CA ARG A 2 12.14 -4.37 22.25
C ARG A 2 11.90 -3.19 21.31
N VAL A 3 11.22 -3.46 20.19
CA VAL A 3 10.74 -2.41 19.27
C VAL A 3 9.35 -2.00 19.72
N GLU A 4 9.20 -0.74 20.08
CA GLU A 4 7.93 -0.18 20.55
C GLU A 4 7.19 0.52 19.41
N THR A 5 5.88 0.73 19.56
CA THR A 5 5.10 1.49 18.58
C THR A 5 4.93 2.94 19.00
N CYS A 6 5.15 3.87 18.08
CA CYS A 6 4.91 5.30 18.32
C CYS A 6 3.43 5.57 18.60
N HIS A 7 3.13 6.34 19.65
CA HIS A 7 1.76 6.65 20.06
C HIS A 7 0.95 7.41 18.99
N LEU A 8 1.58 8.33 18.26
CA LEU A 8 0.88 9.19 17.29
C LEU A 8 0.74 8.52 15.91
N CYS A 9 1.85 7.98 15.38
CA CYS A 9 1.91 7.52 13.99
C CYS A 9 1.96 6.00 13.84
N SER A 10 2.06 5.24 14.94
CA SER A 10 2.15 3.78 14.96
C SER A 10 3.35 3.18 14.18
N ARG A 11 4.37 4.00 13.88
CA ARG A 11 5.65 3.51 13.33
C ARG A 11 6.49 2.82 14.42
N PRO A 12 7.37 1.87 14.06
CA PRO A 12 8.30 1.28 15.00
C PRO A 12 9.26 2.33 15.55
N VAL A 13 9.56 2.21 16.84
CA VAL A 13 10.53 3.00 17.60
C VAL A 13 11.61 2.02 18.04
N TYR A 14 12.77 2.12 17.40
CA TYR A 14 13.94 1.36 17.79
C TYR A 14 14.53 1.91 19.09
N PRO A 15 15.24 1.07 19.86
CA PRO A 15 15.96 1.52 21.06
C PRO A 15 16.89 2.69 20.76
N SER A 16 17.05 3.55 21.77
CA SER A 16 17.84 4.79 21.67
C SER A 16 17.36 5.80 20.63
N LYS A 17 16.20 5.58 19.98
CA LYS A 17 15.58 6.52 19.05
C LYS A 17 14.27 7.07 19.61
N GLY A 18 13.99 8.32 19.26
CA GLY A 18 12.74 8.97 19.61
C GLY A 18 12.76 9.64 20.98
N ILE A 19 11.58 9.93 21.50
CA ILE A 19 11.37 10.65 22.77
C ILE A 19 10.32 9.88 23.56
N THR A 20 10.54 9.72 24.86
CA THR A 20 9.57 9.13 25.78
C THR A 20 9.05 10.22 26.70
N PHE A 21 7.73 10.41 26.73
CA PHE A 21 7.05 11.31 27.64
C PHE A 21 6.29 10.48 28.66
N VAL A 22 6.57 10.70 29.95
CA VAL A 22 5.84 10.07 31.05
C VAL A 22 4.90 11.11 31.62
N ARG A 23 3.61 10.79 31.67
CA ARG A 23 2.58 11.63 32.27
C ARG A 23 2.36 11.22 33.73
N ASN A 24 1.83 12.13 34.54
CA ASN A 24 1.60 11.93 35.98
C ASN A 24 0.75 10.70 36.32
N ASP A 25 -0.08 10.20 35.39
CA ASP A 25 -0.85 8.95 35.55
C ASP A 25 -0.02 7.68 35.26
N ALA A 26 1.30 7.79 35.35
CA ALA A 26 2.28 6.77 34.98
C ALA A 26 2.17 6.24 33.54
N ARG A 27 1.41 6.91 32.65
CA ARG A 27 1.33 6.48 31.25
C ARG A 27 2.55 6.94 30.48
N THR A 28 3.21 5.95 29.87
CA THR A 28 4.36 6.18 29.00
C THR A 28 3.92 6.36 27.55
N PHE A 29 4.23 7.52 26.97
CA PHE A 29 4.03 7.80 25.55
C PHE A 29 5.37 7.82 24.82
N ARG A 30 5.58 6.88 23.90
CA ARG A 30 6.77 6.83 23.05
C ARG A 30 6.50 7.46 21.69
N PHE A 31 7.43 8.29 21.23
CA PHE A 31 7.36 8.98 19.94
C PHE A 31 8.58 8.65 19.09
N CYS A 32 8.38 8.36 17.80
CA CYS A 32 9.49 8.05 16.90
C CYS A 32 10.34 9.27 16.50
N ARG A 33 9.76 10.48 16.48
CA ARG A 33 10.38 11.72 16.00
C ARG A 33 9.78 12.95 16.68
N SER A 34 10.50 14.07 16.69
CA SER A 34 10.05 15.37 17.21
C SER A 34 8.72 15.83 16.59
N LYS A 35 8.47 15.56 15.30
CA LYS A 35 7.17 15.82 14.64
C LYS A 35 5.99 15.18 15.39
N CYS A 36 6.13 13.95 15.85
CA CYS A 36 5.06 13.25 16.56
C CYS A 36 4.88 13.84 17.97
N HIS A 37 6.00 14.14 18.64
CA HIS A 37 5.98 14.75 19.96
C HIS A 37 5.36 16.16 19.96
N LYS A 38 5.72 17.03 19.00
CA LYS A 38 5.15 18.37 18.84
C LYS A 38 3.65 18.32 18.55
N ASN A 39 3.21 17.41 17.67
CA ASN A 39 1.77 17.22 17.38
C ASN A 39 0.99 16.73 18.61
N PHE A 40 1.60 15.88 19.43
CA PHE A 40 1.01 15.46 20.71
C PHE A 40 0.91 16.62 21.70
N LYS A 41 1.95 17.46 21.83
CA LYS A 41 1.92 18.69 22.65
C LYS A 41 0.84 19.67 22.19
N MET A 42 0.66 19.81 20.86
CA MET A 42 -0.44 20.59 20.25
C MET A 42 -1.82 19.92 20.40
N LYS A 43 -1.95 18.81 21.14
CA LYS A 43 -3.20 18.06 21.36
C LYS A 43 -3.90 17.65 20.05
N ARG A 44 -3.14 17.45 18.96
CA ARG A 44 -3.72 17.03 17.67
C ARG A 44 -4.12 15.56 17.71
N GLN A 45 -5.38 15.28 17.36
CA GLN A 45 -5.90 13.92 17.38
C GLN A 45 -5.34 13.07 16.22
N PRO A 46 -4.68 11.92 16.47
CA PRO A 46 -4.12 11.05 15.42
C PRO A 46 -5.15 10.64 14.36
N ARG A 47 -6.40 10.43 14.78
CA ARG A 47 -7.52 10.03 13.91
C ARG A 47 -7.87 11.08 12.84
N LYS A 48 -7.55 12.35 13.08
CA LYS A 48 -7.80 13.46 12.13
C LYS A 48 -6.59 13.73 11.22
N LEU A 49 -5.39 13.24 11.58
CA LEU A 49 -4.17 13.46 10.81
C LEU A 49 -4.05 12.46 9.65
N LYS A 50 -4.18 12.94 8.40
CA LYS A 50 -4.27 12.10 7.19
C LYS A 50 -3.14 11.07 7.00
N TRP A 51 -1.95 11.35 7.52
CA TRP A 51 -0.73 10.56 7.33
C TRP A 51 -0.50 9.48 8.40
N THR A 52 -1.26 9.47 9.50
CA THR A 52 -1.09 8.49 10.57
C THR A 52 -1.71 7.14 10.19
N LYS A 53 -1.15 6.05 10.72
CA LYS A 53 -1.72 4.70 10.53
C LYS A 53 -3.14 4.60 11.08
N THR A 54 -3.41 5.24 12.22
CA THR A 54 -4.74 5.28 12.85
C THR A 54 -5.79 5.95 11.96
N HIS A 55 -5.48 7.07 11.31
CA HIS A 55 -6.40 7.69 10.36
C HIS A 55 -6.63 6.80 9.13
N ARG A 56 -5.56 6.21 8.59
CA ARG A 56 -5.66 5.33 7.42
C ARG A 56 -6.52 4.10 7.71
N ALA A 57 -6.33 3.47 8.87
CA ALA A 57 -7.18 2.39 9.36
C ALA A 57 -8.64 2.84 9.42
N LEU A 58 -8.97 3.88 10.21
CA LEU A 58 -10.36 4.35 10.38
C LEU A 58 -11.08 4.73 9.07
N ARG A 59 -10.33 5.18 8.05
CA ARG A 59 -10.88 5.53 6.74
C ARG A 59 -10.83 4.38 5.71
N GLY A 60 -10.56 3.15 6.14
CA GLY A 60 -10.52 1.98 5.26
C GLY A 60 -9.41 2.02 4.21
N LYS A 61 -8.32 2.76 4.46
CA LYS A 61 -7.14 2.83 3.57
C LYS A 61 -6.14 1.71 3.84
N GLU A 62 -6.24 1.06 4.99
CA GLU A 62 -5.47 -0.11 5.39
C GLU A 62 -6.42 -1.26 5.74
N MET A 63 -5.96 -2.50 5.62
CA MET A 63 -6.69 -3.69 6.06
C MET A 63 -6.64 -3.74 7.60
N ILE A 64 -7.80 -3.59 8.27
CA ILE A 64 -7.90 -3.51 9.75
C ILE A 64 -8.22 -4.88 10.35
N VAL A 65 -9.23 -5.55 9.80
CA VAL A 65 -9.79 -6.78 10.34
C VAL A 65 -9.52 -7.85 9.31
N ASP A 66 -8.47 -8.62 9.57
CA ASP A 66 -8.40 -9.92 8.98
C ASP A 66 -8.80 -10.88 10.10
N SER A 67 -10.10 -11.15 10.18
CA SER A 67 -10.75 -11.99 11.19
C SER A 67 -10.16 -13.41 11.24
N SER A 68 -9.38 -13.78 10.22
CA SER A 68 -8.68 -15.05 10.06
C SER A 68 -7.18 -15.02 10.43
N LEU A 69 -6.60 -13.86 10.79
CA LEU A 69 -5.15 -13.73 10.96
C LEU A 69 -4.67 -13.95 12.40
N VAL A 70 -4.13 -15.16 12.59
CA VAL A 70 -2.78 -15.47 13.09
C VAL A 70 -1.92 -14.28 13.58
N LEU A 71 -1.84 -13.15 12.86
CA LEU A 71 -1.05 -11.97 13.27
C LEU A 71 -1.49 -11.30 14.58
N SER A 72 -2.79 -11.22 14.90
CA SER A 72 -3.22 -10.62 16.17
C SER A 72 -2.79 -11.49 17.36
N GLN A 73 -2.83 -12.81 17.17
CA GLN A 73 -2.37 -13.79 18.15
C GLN A 73 -0.83 -13.80 18.26
N PHE A 74 -0.10 -13.68 17.14
CA PHE A 74 1.37 -13.65 17.12
C PHE A 74 1.94 -12.32 17.65
N ALA A 75 1.31 -11.18 17.37
CA ALA A 75 1.73 -9.86 17.84
C ALA A 75 1.19 -9.50 19.24
N LYS A 76 0.43 -10.39 19.87
CA LYS A 76 -0.11 -10.19 21.22
C LYS A 76 1.03 -10.08 22.23
N LYS A 77 0.91 -9.12 23.15
CA LYS A 77 1.78 -9.06 24.33
C LYS A 77 1.46 -10.26 25.24
N ARG A 78 2.43 -11.17 25.40
CA ARG A 78 2.33 -12.30 26.35
C ARG A 78 2.82 -11.82 27.71
N ASN A 79 1.98 -11.94 28.73
CA ASN A 79 2.32 -11.60 30.11
C ASN A 79 2.86 -12.80 30.90
N VAL A 80 2.61 -14.03 30.41
CA VAL A 80 3.11 -15.27 31.00
C VAL A 80 4.26 -15.79 30.14
N PRO A 81 5.46 -16.00 30.70
CA PRO A 81 6.56 -16.63 30.00
C PRO A 81 6.33 -18.15 29.88
N VAL A 82 6.87 -18.74 28.82
CA VAL A 82 6.94 -20.20 28.63
C VAL A 82 8.40 -20.61 28.79
N LYS A 83 8.64 -21.84 29.25
CA LYS A 83 9.99 -22.41 29.30
C LYS A 83 10.60 -22.41 27.88
N TYR A 84 11.90 -22.17 27.80
CA TYR A 84 12.59 -22.18 26.51
C TYR A 84 12.64 -23.61 25.95
N ASP A 85 12.09 -23.78 24.76
CA ASP A 85 12.19 -25.01 23.97
C ASP A 85 12.73 -24.68 22.57
N ARG A 86 13.87 -25.27 22.20
CA ARG A 86 14.52 -24.99 20.90
C ARG A 86 13.62 -25.31 19.71
N ASN A 87 12.91 -26.44 19.77
CA ASN A 87 11.99 -26.88 18.71
C ASN A 87 10.82 -25.89 18.54
N LEU A 88 10.27 -25.40 19.65
CA LEU A 88 9.20 -24.39 19.65
C LEU A 88 9.71 -23.09 19.03
N VAL A 89 10.89 -22.61 19.44
CA VAL A 89 11.49 -21.39 18.89
C VAL A 89 11.70 -21.52 17.39
N ALA A 90 12.30 -22.63 16.93
CA ALA A 90 12.53 -22.87 15.51
C ALA A 90 11.23 -22.90 14.69
N ALA A 91 10.18 -23.57 15.21
CA ALA A 91 8.87 -23.60 14.59
C ALA A 91 8.23 -22.20 14.52
N THR A 92 8.36 -21.40 15.58
CA THR A 92 7.80 -20.03 15.61
C THR A 92 8.46 -19.08 14.62
N VAL A 93 9.78 -19.17 14.42
CA VAL A 93 10.49 -18.32 13.44
C VAL A 93 10.00 -18.62 12.01
N LYS A 94 9.93 -19.91 11.64
CA LYS A 94 9.37 -20.34 10.34
C LYS A 94 7.92 -19.89 10.16
N ALA A 95 7.10 -20.00 11.21
CA ALA A 95 5.71 -19.54 11.17
C ALA A 95 5.61 -18.02 11.00
N MET A 96 6.50 -17.23 11.64
CA MET A 96 6.51 -15.76 11.52
C MET A 96 6.80 -15.30 10.09
N GLU A 97 7.78 -15.91 9.41
CA GLU A 97 8.10 -15.61 8.01
C GLU A 97 6.89 -15.87 7.10
N ARG A 98 6.29 -17.05 7.24
CA ARG A 98 5.10 -17.44 6.47
C ARG A 98 3.92 -16.51 6.69
N VAL A 99 3.71 -16.06 7.93
CA VAL A 99 2.63 -15.13 8.29
C VAL A 99 2.84 -13.76 7.64
N GLU A 100 4.08 -13.26 7.59
CA GLU A 100 4.38 -11.97 6.96
C GLU A 100 4.20 -12.03 5.43
N GLU A 101 4.55 -13.14 4.77
CA GLU A 101 4.27 -13.35 3.34
C GLU A 101 2.77 -13.27 3.03
N ILE A 102 1.95 -14.00 3.81
CA ILE A 102 0.50 -14.02 3.65
C ILE A 102 -0.06 -12.61 3.84
N ARG A 103 0.42 -11.90 4.86
CA ARG A 103 0.01 -10.52 5.14
C ARG A 103 0.34 -9.59 3.98
N GLN A 104 1.57 -9.62 3.46
CA GLN A 104 1.97 -8.78 2.34
C GLN A 104 1.13 -9.07 1.10
N ARG A 105 0.85 -10.35 0.80
CA ARG A 105 -0.02 -10.75 -0.31
C ARG A 105 -1.43 -10.16 -0.15
N ARG A 106 -2.02 -10.27 1.05
CA ARG A 106 -3.36 -9.75 1.36
C ARG A 106 -3.42 -8.21 1.31
N GLU A 107 -2.43 -7.53 1.89
CA GLU A 107 -2.32 -6.06 1.83
C GLU A 107 -2.21 -5.56 0.38
N ARG A 108 -1.45 -6.25 -0.47
CA ARG A 108 -1.35 -5.95 -1.92
C ARG A 108 -2.70 -6.11 -2.63
N VAL A 109 -3.42 -7.20 -2.37
CA VAL A 109 -4.76 -7.44 -2.95
C VAL A 109 -5.76 -6.36 -2.50
N PHE A 110 -5.78 -6.01 -1.22
CA PHE A 110 -6.63 -4.94 -0.69
C PHE A 110 -6.32 -3.61 -1.33
N THR A 111 -5.02 -3.26 -1.42
CA THR A 111 -4.58 -2.02 -2.07
C THR A 111 -4.97 -1.99 -3.54
N LYS A 112 -4.79 -3.11 -4.26
CA LYS A 112 -5.19 -3.25 -5.66
C LYS A 112 -6.70 -3.08 -5.83
N ARG A 113 -7.53 -3.72 -5.00
CA ARG A 113 -9.00 -3.56 -5.02
C ARG A 113 -9.42 -2.11 -4.75
N ARG A 114 -8.81 -1.47 -3.74
CA ARG A 114 -9.07 -0.07 -3.38
C ARG A 114 -8.70 0.91 -4.51
N LEU A 115 -7.56 0.69 -5.18
CA LEU A 115 -7.08 1.55 -6.26
C LEU A 115 -7.69 1.19 -7.63
N ALA A 116 -8.29 0.01 -7.78
CA ALA A 116 -8.93 -0.42 -9.02
C ALA A 116 -10.24 0.33 -9.31
N GLY A 117 -10.74 1.14 -8.36
CA GLY A 117 -12.02 1.87 -8.39
C GLY A 117 -12.48 2.19 -9.80
N LYS A 118 -13.41 1.36 -10.30
CA LYS A 118 -13.94 1.45 -11.67
C LYS A 118 -14.48 2.85 -11.95
N LEU A 119 -15.25 3.39 -10.99
CA LEU A 119 -15.79 4.75 -11.03
C LEU A 119 -14.74 5.85 -11.23
N ALA A 120 -13.58 5.76 -10.57
CA ALA A 120 -12.53 6.78 -10.73
C ALA A 120 -11.85 6.70 -12.10
N ARG A 121 -11.69 5.48 -12.64
CA ARG A 121 -11.14 5.27 -13.98
C ARG A 121 -12.11 5.70 -15.07
N GLU A 122 -13.38 5.37 -14.92
CA GLU A 122 -14.45 5.78 -15.84
C GLU A 122 -14.61 7.29 -15.85
N LYS A 123 -14.60 7.93 -14.68
CA LYS A 123 -14.63 9.39 -14.58
C LYS A 123 -13.43 10.04 -15.25
N LYS A 124 -12.22 9.53 -15.01
CA LYS A 124 -11.01 10.03 -15.68
C LYS A 124 -11.12 9.88 -17.21
N ARG A 125 -11.56 8.72 -17.70
CA ARG A 125 -11.75 8.48 -19.15
C ARG A 125 -12.77 9.44 -19.76
N ALA A 126 -13.84 9.77 -19.03
CA ALA A 126 -14.83 10.75 -19.48
C ALA A 126 -14.24 12.17 -19.51
N GLU A 127 -13.46 12.56 -18.49
CA GLU A 127 -12.72 13.83 -18.45
C GLU A 127 -11.70 13.91 -19.59
N ASP A 128 -10.91 12.86 -19.83
CA ASP A 128 -9.93 12.78 -20.92
C ASP A 128 -10.61 12.98 -22.29
N ARG A 129 -11.76 12.32 -22.54
CA ARG A 129 -12.56 12.54 -23.77
C ARG A 129 -13.05 13.98 -23.91
N ARG A 130 -13.48 14.59 -22.81
CA ARG A 130 -13.95 15.98 -22.80
C ARG A 130 -12.80 16.95 -23.11
N VAL A 131 -11.64 16.74 -22.50
CA VAL A 131 -10.44 17.55 -22.74
C VAL A 131 -9.99 17.44 -24.20
N VAL A 132 -10.03 16.25 -24.80
CA VAL A 132 -9.72 16.07 -26.22
C VAL A 132 -10.72 16.82 -27.11
N ALA A 133 -12.01 16.77 -26.79
CA ALA A 133 -13.04 17.50 -27.55
C ALA A 133 -12.88 19.03 -27.45
N GLU A 134 -12.61 19.57 -26.26
CA GLU A 134 -12.36 21.00 -26.06
C GLU A 134 -11.00 21.45 -26.65
N GLY A 135 -10.01 20.55 -26.61
CA GLY A 135 -8.63 20.76 -27.06
C GLY A 135 -8.36 20.39 -28.51
N GLU A 136 -9.38 20.16 -29.34
CA GLU A 136 -9.22 19.69 -30.73
C GLU A 136 -8.29 20.60 -31.55
N HIS A 137 -8.34 21.91 -31.32
CA HIS A 137 -7.50 22.91 -31.96
C HIS A 137 -5.99 22.71 -31.71
N LEU A 138 -5.59 22.10 -30.59
CA LEU A 138 -4.19 21.82 -30.24
C LEU A 138 -3.63 20.63 -31.02
N ILE A 139 -4.49 19.69 -31.44
CA ILE A 139 -4.14 18.41 -32.07
C ILE A 139 -4.41 18.47 -33.59
N ARG A 140 -4.97 19.58 -34.09
CA ARG A 140 -5.43 19.74 -35.48
C ARG A 140 -4.35 19.43 -36.53
N LYS A 141 -3.09 19.80 -36.28
CA LYS A 141 -1.96 19.51 -37.18
C LYS A 141 -1.64 18.01 -37.24
N GLU A 142 -1.73 17.32 -36.10
CA GLU A 142 -1.48 15.88 -36.00
C GLU A 142 -2.61 15.08 -36.66
N LEU A 143 -3.87 15.50 -36.47
CA LEU A 143 -5.03 14.92 -37.15
C LEU A 143 -4.92 15.02 -38.67
N GLN A 144 -4.54 16.20 -39.20
CA GLN A 144 -4.36 16.40 -40.64
C GLN A 144 -3.21 15.58 -41.24
N MET A 145 -2.14 15.33 -40.49
CA MET A 145 -1.03 14.49 -40.96
C MET A 145 -1.40 13.01 -40.99
N LEU A 146 -2.19 12.54 -39.99
CA LEU A 146 -2.78 11.20 -39.98
C LEU A 146 -3.74 10.96 -41.15
N GLU A 147 -4.64 11.91 -41.43
CA GLU A 147 -5.60 11.82 -42.55
C GLU A 147 -4.89 11.72 -43.92
N LYS A 148 -3.73 12.36 -44.06
CA LYS A 148 -2.92 12.33 -45.28
C LYS A 148 -2.02 11.09 -45.39
N GLY A 149 -2.06 10.18 -44.41
CA GLY A 149 -1.22 8.98 -44.37
C GLY A 149 0.27 9.26 -44.23
N VAL A 150 0.65 10.47 -43.82
CA VAL A 150 2.06 10.83 -43.62
C VAL A 150 2.47 10.32 -42.23
N PRO A 151 3.55 9.53 -42.11
CA PRO A 151 4.02 9.09 -40.81
C PRO A 151 4.29 10.29 -39.91
N LEU A 152 3.66 10.33 -38.73
CA LEU A 152 4.02 11.29 -37.69
C LEU A 152 5.49 11.05 -37.32
N GLU A 153 6.36 12.03 -37.56
CA GLU A 153 7.72 11.99 -37.06
C GLU A 153 7.68 11.87 -35.53
N GLU A 154 8.19 10.76 -34.98
CA GLU A 154 8.45 10.66 -33.56
C GLU A 154 9.50 11.71 -33.19
N GLN A 155 9.03 12.87 -32.74
CA GLN A 155 9.91 13.82 -32.06
C GLN A 155 10.35 13.14 -30.76
N ARG A 156 11.49 12.45 -30.83
CA ARG A 156 12.21 11.91 -29.68
C ARG A 156 12.59 13.07 -28.77
N VAL A 157 11.68 13.44 -27.87
CA VAL A 157 12.01 14.31 -26.74
C VAL A 157 13.12 13.59 -25.98
N LYS A 158 14.34 14.16 -26.00
CA LYS A 158 15.54 13.64 -25.34
C LYS A 158 15.47 13.70 -23.80
N ASN A 159 14.28 13.60 -23.22
CA ASN A 159 14.11 13.40 -21.79
C ASN A 159 13.83 11.92 -21.57
N ALA A 160 14.91 11.15 -21.49
CA ALA A 160 14.89 9.73 -21.21
C ALA A 160 14.26 9.48 -19.81
N VAL A 161 12.95 9.25 -19.76
CA VAL A 161 12.40 8.37 -18.73
C VAL A 161 12.66 6.95 -19.24
N VAL A 162 13.71 6.33 -18.68
CA VAL A 162 14.12 4.98 -19.03
C VAL A 162 13.01 4.01 -18.64
N GLY A 163 12.23 3.58 -19.64
CA GLY A 163 11.21 2.55 -19.51
C GLY A 163 10.14 2.70 -20.56
N LYS A 164 10.25 1.92 -21.66
CA LYS A 164 9.10 1.73 -22.56
C LYS A 164 7.96 1.13 -21.73
N GLU A 165 6.80 1.78 -21.70
CA GLU A 165 5.60 1.24 -21.07
C GLU A 165 5.13 0.04 -21.90
N GLN A 166 5.65 -1.15 -21.59
CA GLN A 166 5.11 -2.37 -22.19
C GLN A 166 3.73 -2.61 -21.61
N VAL A 167 2.72 -2.65 -22.51
CA VAL A 167 1.37 -3.11 -22.18
C VAL A 167 1.49 -4.53 -21.65
N ARG A 168 1.45 -4.67 -20.33
CA ARG A 168 1.68 -5.96 -19.68
C ARG A 168 0.40 -6.79 -19.85
N HIS A 169 0.34 -7.62 -20.89
CA HIS A 169 -0.70 -8.63 -21.05
C HIS A 169 -0.76 -9.46 -19.76
N LYS A 170 -1.87 -9.36 -19.04
CA LYS A 170 -2.08 -10.14 -17.82
C LYS A 170 -2.55 -11.53 -18.23
N LYS A 171 -1.63 -12.49 -18.29
CA LYS A 171 -2.00 -13.90 -18.28
C LYS A 171 -2.70 -14.21 -16.94
N LYS A 172 -3.99 -14.55 -16.98
CA LYS A 172 -4.68 -15.16 -15.83
C LYS A 172 -4.60 -16.67 -16.04
N THR A 173 -3.88 -17.35 -15.15
CA THR A 173 -3.90 -18.81 -15.07
C THR A 173 -5.00 -19.23 -14.09
N ARG A 174 -5.99 -19.98 -14.58
CA ARG A 174 -6.96 -20.70 -13.75
C ARG A 174 -6.42 -22.10 -13.49
N VAL A 175 -6.40 -22.53 -12.23
CA VAL A 175 -6.03 -23.90 -11.85
C VAL A 175 -7.31 -24.74 -11.85
N LEU A 176 -7.34 -25.79 -12.67
CA LEU A 176 -8.43 -26.75 -12.76
C LEU A 176 -8.33 -27.76 -11.60
N VAL A 177 -9.45 -28.43 -11.30
CA VAL A 177 -9.56 -29.38 -10.18
C VAL A 177 -8.58 -30.56 -10.34
N ASP A 178 -8.25 -30.94 -11.57
CA ASP A 178 -7.32 -32.03 -11.90
C ASP A 178 -5.83 -31.61 -11.90
N GLY A 179 -5.51 -30.39 -11.43
CA GLY A 179 -4.13 -29.90 -11.32
C GLY A 179 -3.55 -29.31 -12.61
N GLY A 180 -4.29 -29.30 -13.73
CA GLY A 180 -3.92 -28.58 -14.95
C GLY A 180 -4.18 -27.06 -14.85
N THR A 181 -3.43 -26.24 -15.59
CA THR A 181 -3.65 -24.79 -15.69
C THR A 181 -4.16 -24.40 -17.07
N GLN A 182 -5.24 -23.62 -17.14
CA GLN A 182 -5.79 -23.07 -18.39
C GLN A 182 -5.49 -21.56 -18.47
N GLU A 183 -4.93 -21.12 -19.60
CA GLU A 183 -4.63 -19.70 -19.89
C GLU A 183 -5.82 -19.07 -20.64
N GLU A 184 -6.52 -18.11 -20.01
CA GLU A 184 -7.47 -17.23 -20.70
C GLU A 184 -6.74 -15.95 -21.13
N MET A 185 -6.77 -15.63 -22.43
CA MET A 185 -6.30 -14.35 -22.95
C MET A 185 -7.49 -13.39 -23.06
N ASP A 186 -7.52 -12.38 -22.17
CA ASP A 186 -8.40 -11.22 -22.37
C ASP A 186 -7.69 -10.27 -23.35
N ILE A 187 -8.25 -10.13 -24.56
CA ILE A 187 -7.90 -9.06 -25.50
C ILE A 187 -8.74 -7.84 -25.09
N ASP A 188 -8.10 -6.80 -24.55
CA ASP A 188 -8.72 -5.46 -24.38
C ASP A 188 -8.69 -4.72 -25.74
#